data_AF-A0A3P3Q530-F1
#
_entry.id   AF-A0A3P3Q530-F1
#
_cell.length_a   1.000
_cell.length_b   1.000
_cell.length_c   1.000
_cell.angle_alpha   90.00
_cell.angle_beta   90.00
_cell.angle_gamma   90.00
#
_symmetry.space_group_name_H-M   'P 1'
#
loop_
_entity.id
_entity.type
_entity.pdbx_description
1 polymer ?
#
loop_
_entity_poly.entity_id
_entity_poly.type
_entity_poly.pdbx_seq_one_letter_code
_entity_poly.pdbx_strand_id
1 'polypeptide(L)'
;MELSELKAKVLEIFEITEVKDLGSALAKNLDNYDKMMAFEEAVNGDLSKDWLQKIYQYHEADRKEKKQDYTPASLGKLLAKLSGNGDTVIDLCAGSGALTIQKWNENHNQRFLLYELDGNVIPYLLYNLAIRNIEAAVMRADVLKNEVYESWEVKKGEKYGKCIAIKSAV
;
A
#
# COMPACT_ATOMS: atom_id res chain seq x y z
N MET A 1 5.09 11.27 -14.81
CA MET A 1 3.62 11.36 -14.94
C MET A 1 3.10 12.35 -13.92
N GLU A 2 2.35 13.34 -14.40
CA GLU A 2 1.68 14.34 -13.59
C GLU A 2 0.55 13.75 -12.76
N LEU A 3 0.18 14.38 -11.64
CA LEU A 3 -0.87 13.87 -10.75
C LEU A 3 -2.24 13.81 -11.44
N SER A 4 -2.58 14.81 -12.25
CA SER A 4 -3.85 14.85 -13.00
C SER A 4 -3.96 13.70 -14.00
N GLU A 5 -2.88 13.39 -14.69
CA GLU A 5 -2.78 12.28 -15.64
C GLU A 5 -2.90 10.93 -14.93
N LEU A 6 -2.14 10.73 -13.85
CA LEU A 6 -2.21 9.53 -13.02
C LEU A 6 -3.62 9.30 -12.50
N LYS A 7 -4.25 10.36 -11.96
CA LYS A 7 -5.62 10.30 -11.44
C LYS A 7 -6.59 9.87 -12.53
N ALA A 8 -6.55 10.47 -13.71
CA ALA A 8 -7.46 10.13 -14.80
C ALA A 8 -7.35 8.65 -15.19
N LYS A 9 -6.12 8.14 -15.37
CA LYS A 9 -5.86 6.72 -15.69
C LYS A 9 -6.36 5.79 -14.59
N VAL A 10 -6.12 6.11 -13.32
CA VAL A 10 -6.59 5.29 -12.20
C VAL A 10 -8.12 5.25 -12.13
N LEU A 11 -8.80 6.39 -12.29
CA LEU A 11 -10.26 6.42 -12.32
C LEU A 11 -10.84 5.55 -13.45
N GLU A 12 -10.22 5.60 -14.64
CA GLU A 12 -10.58 4.77 -15.79
C GLU A 12 -10.37 3.27 -15.51
N ILE A 13 -9.19 2.86 -15.05
CA ILE A 13 -8.85 1.45 -14.77
C ILE A 13 -9.81 0.82 -13.76
N PHE A 14 -10.17 1.58 -12.71
CA PHE A 14 -11.04 1.10 -11.65
C PHE A 14 -12.52 1.35 -11.93
N GLU A 15 -12.87 1.96 -13.06
CA GLU A 15 -14.24 2.23 -13.51
C GLU A 15 -15.03 3.07 -12.49
N ILE A 16 -14.38 4.09 -11.94
CA ILE A 16 -14.95 5.00 -10.94
C ILE A 16 -14.88 6.45 -11.42
N THR A 17 -15.80 7.29 -10.92
CA THR A 17 -15.87 8.71 -11.32
C THR A 17 -15.21 9.66 -10.33
N GLU A 18 -15.15 9.27 -9.04
CA GLU A 18 -14.66 10.12 -7.96
C GLU A 18 -13.57 9.41 -7.15
N VAL A 19 -12.58 10.17 -6.68
CA VAL A 19 -11.43 9.63 -5.92
C VAL A 19 -11.87 9.01 -4.58
N LYS A 20 -12.94 9.52 -3.97
CA LYS A 20 -13.51 8.98 -2.73
C LYS A 20 -13.87 7.49 -2.83
N ASP A 21 -14.18 7.01 -4.04
CA ASP A 21 -14.59 5.63 -4.27
C ASP A 21 -13.38 4.70 -4.48
N LEU A 22 -12.17 5.26 -4.68
CA LEU A 22 -10.96 4.52 -5.02
C LEU A 22 -10.56 3.50 -3.96
N GLY A 23 -10.66 3.84 -2.66
CA GLY A 23 -10.37 2.89 -1.59
C GLY A 23 -11.25 1.63 -1.69
N SER A 24 -12.55 1.81 -1.92
CA SER A 24 -13.48 0.70 -2.08
C SER A 24 -13.23 -0.10 -3.36
N ALA A 25 -12.84 0.58 -4.45
CA ALA A 25 -12.54 -0.06 -5.72
C ALA A 25 -11.26 -0.90 -5.65
N LEU A 26 -10.21 -0.40 -4.98
CA LEU A 26 -8.97 -1.15 -4.73
C LEU A 26 -9.24 -2.41 -3.92
N ALA A 27 -10.01 -2.31 -2.82
CA ALA A 27 -10.35 -3.44 -1.97
C ALA A 27 -11.10 -4.56 -2.73
N LYS A 28 -12.01 -4.19 -3.65
CA LYS A 28 -12.76 -5.14 -4.47
C LYS A 28 -11.94 -5.81 -5.58
N ASN A 29 -10.78 -5.27 -5.92
CA ASN A 29 -9.96 -5.68 -7.06
C ASN A 29 -8.55 -6.13 -6.64
N LEU A 30 -8.38 -6.60 -5.39
CA LEU A 30 -7.10 -7.11 -4.86
C LEU A 30 -6.63 -8.40 -5.55
N ASP A 31 -7.47 -9.06 -6.33
CA ASP A 31 -7.18 -10.26 -7.12
C ASP A 31 -7.48 -10.08 -8.62
N ASN A 32 -7.80 -8.86 -9.06
CA ASN A 32 -8.08 -8.56 -10.46
C ASN A 32 -6.78 -8.26 -11.22
N TYR A 33 -6.20 -9.29 -11.84
CA TYR A 33 -4.91 -9.20 -12.52
C TYR A 33 -4.94 -8.32 -13.78
N ASP A 34 -6.08 -8.23 -14.47
CA ASP A 34 -6.21 -7.36 -15.63
C ASP A 34 -6.10 -5.88 -15.22
N LYS A 35 -6.76 -5.49 -14.12
CA LYS A 35 -6.64 -4.13 -13.57
C LYS A 35 -5.26 -3.85 -12.98
N MET A 36 -4.61 -4.84 -12.37
CA MET A 36 -3.22 -4.70 -11.91
C MET A 36 -2.25 -4.48 -13.08
N MET A 37 -2.42 -5.23 -14.17
CA MET A 37 -1.62 -5.08 -15.38
C MET A 37 -1.85 -3.72 -16.03
N ALA A 38 -3.10 -3.29 -16.17
CA ALA A 38 -3.42 -1.97 -16.69
C ALA A 38 -2.83 -0.83 -15.81
N PHE A 39 -2.84 -1.00 -14.49
CA PHE A 39 -2.20 -0.05 -13.58
C PHE A 39 -0.68 -0.02 -13.75
N GLU A 40 -0.04 -1.19 -13.81
CA GLU A 40 1.41 -1.32 -14.04
C GLU A 40 1.81 -0.65 -15.36
N GLU A 41 1.06 -0.87 -16.44
CA GLU A 41 1.25 -0.21 -17.74
C GLU A 41 1.06 1.30 -17.65
N ALA A 42 0.02 1.77 -16.94
CA ALA A 42 -0.24 3.19 -16.75
C ALA A 42 0.90 3.94 -16.05
N VAL A 43 1.69 3.24 -15.22
CA VAL A 43 2.89 3.77 -14.55
C VAL A 43 4.20 3.36 -15.23
N ASN A 44 4.13 2.89 -16.48
CA ASN A 44 5.28 2.45 -17.28
C ASN A 44 6.13 1.37 -16.59
N GLY A 45 5.50 0.49 -15.81
CA GLY A 45 6.18 -0.58 -15.06
C GLY A 45 7.00 -0.12 -13.85
N ASP A 46 7.04 1.18 -13.53
CA ASP A 46 7.80 1.66 -12.37
C ASP A 46 7.03 1.41 -11.07
N LEU A 47 7.10 0.19 -10.54
CA LEU A 47 6.53 -0.13 -9.22
C LEU A 47 7.47 0.18 -8.04
N SER A 48 8.63 0.83 -8.26
CA SER A 48 9.59 1.17 -7.20
C SER A 48 9.11 2.28 -6.24
N LYS A 49 7.95 2.88 -6.52
CA LYS A 49 7.37 4.00 -5.78
C LYS A 49 5.91 3.77 -5.50
N ASP A 50 5.40 4.43 -4.47
CA ASP A 50 3.97 4.47 -4.19
C ASP A 50 3.28 5.55 -5.06
N TRP A 51 2.62 5.12 -6.14
CA TRP A 51 1.87 6.05 -7.00
C TRP A 51 0.54 6.45 -6.39
N LEU A 52 -0.13 5.53 -5.68
CA LEU A 52 -1.45 5.77 -5.11
C LEU A 52 -1.38 6.77 -3.94
N GLN A 53 -0.26 6.81 -3.20
CA GLN A 53 0.01 7.84 -2.20
C GLN A 53 -0.23 9.25 -2.74
N LYS A 54 0.17 9.55 -3.98
CA LYS A 54 0.02 10.91 -4.54
C LYS A 54 -1.44 11.31 -4.68
N ILE A 55 -2.28 10.37 -5.12
CA ILE A 55 -3.73 10.58 -5.24
C ILE A 55 -4.33 10.76 -3.84
N TYR A 56 -4.06 9.82 -2.93
CA TYR A 56 -4.60 9.85 -1.57
C TYR A 56 -4.19 11.12 -0.82
N GLN A 57 -2.90 11.48 -0.86
CA GLN A 57 -2.36 12.65 -0.18
C GLN A 57 -3.02 13.96 -0.64
N TYR A 58 -3.35 14.07 -1.93
CA TYR A 58 -3.93 15.29 -2.47
C TYR A 58 -5.44 15.38 -2.22
N HIS A 59 -6.16 14.25 -2.29
CA HIS A 59 -7.62 14.23 -2.30
C HIS A 59 -8.27 13.78 -0.98
N GLU A 60 -7.67 12.82 -0.28
CA GLU A 60 -8.31 12.10 0.83
C GLU A 60 -7.59 12.30 2.17
N ALA A 61 -6.32 12.74 2.17
CA ALA A 61 -5.57 12.93 3.40
C ALA A 61 -6.14 14.05 4.26
N ASP A 62 -6.41 13.74 5.53
CA ASP A 62 -6.84 14.72 6.53
C ASP A 62 -5.65 15.58 6.99
N ARG A 63 -5.33 16.57 6.17
CA ARG A 63 -4.24 17.52 6.47
C ARG A 63 -4.61 18.55 7.53
N LYS A 64 -5.90 18.76 7.78
CA LYS A 64 -6.37 19.82 8.66
C LYS A 64 -6.29 19.40 10.12
N GLU A 65 -6.83 18.22 10.44
CA GLU A 65 -6.89 17.72 11.81
C GLU A 65 -5.71 16.78 12.12
N LYS A 66 -5.42 15.84 11.20
CA LYS A 66 -4.37 14.83 11.43
C LYS A 66 -2.98 15.26 10.96
N LYS A 67 -2.87 16.34 10.17
CA LYS A 67 -1.62 16.86 9.59
C LYS A 67 -0.75 15.75 8.96
N GLN A 68 -1.40 14.81 8.27
CA GLN A 68 -0.70 13.70 7.63
C GLN A 68 0.08 14.20 6.42
N ASP A 69 1.39 14.37 6.59
CA ASP A 69 2.33 14.55 5.51
C ASP A 69 3.05 13.22 5.23
N TYR A 70 3.08 12.83 3.97
CA TYR A 70 3.73 11.59 3.56
C TYR A 70 5.25 11.74 3.53
N THR A 71 5.94 10.64 3.84
CA THR A 71 7.41 10.59 3.85
C THR A 71 7.97 10.80 2.44
N PRO A 72 8.79 11.84 2.21
CA PRO A 72 9.49 12.02 0.94
C PRO A 72 10.33 10.81 0.57
N ALA A 73 10.41 10.50 -0.72
CA ALA A 73 11.14 9.33 -1.22
C ALA A 73 12.63 9.32 -0.80
N SER A 74 13.26 10.49 -0.68
CA SER A 74 14.65 10.60 -0.19
C SER A 74 14.80 10.11 1.25
N LEU A 75 13.88 10.46 2.14
CA LEU A 75 13.87 9.99 3.52
C LEU A 75 13.52 8.50 3.60
N GLY A 76 12.58 8.03 2.77
CA GLY A 76 12.27 6.60 2.69
C GLY A 76 13.47 5.75 2.28
N LYS A 77 14.24 6.19 1.26
CA LYS A 77 15.49 5.53 0.86
C LYS A 77 16.55 5.55 1.94
N LEU A 78 16.68 6.67 2.65
CA LEU A 78 17.62 6.79 3.78
C LEU A 78 17.26 5.78 4.88
N LEU A 79 15.99 5.72 5.30
CA LEU A 79 15.52 4.80 6.33
C LEU A 79 15.64 3.32 5.90
N ALA A 80 15.39 3.02 4.63
CA ALA A 80 15.60 1.69 4.07
C ALA A 80 17.04 1.21 4.24
N LYS A 81 18.03 2.11 4.08
CA LYS A 81 19.45 1.82 4.29
C LYS A 81 19.83 1.75 5.78
N LEU A 82 19.33 2.69 6.58
CA LEU A 82 19.65 2.76 8.02
C LEU A 82 19.09 1.58 8.82
N SER A 83 17.97 1.01 8.41
CA SER A 83 17.34 -0.15 9.08
C SER A 83 18.15 -1.45 8.97
N GLY A 84 19.24 -1.49 8.20
CA GLY A 84 20.12 -2.65 8.08
C GLY A 84 19.46 -3.86 7.42
N ASN A 85 20.00 -5.06 7.62
CA ASN A 85 19.40 -6.29 7.10
C ASN A 85 18.62 -7.02 8.19
N GLY A 86 17.55 -7.69 7.81
CA GLY A 86 16.78 -8.58 8.68
C GLY A 86 15.89 -9.49 7.84
N ASP A 87 15.40 -10.59 8.41
CA ASP A 87 14.52 -11.51 7.68
C ASP A 87 13.09 -10.94 7.55
N THR A 88 12.65 -10.21 8.58
CA THR A 88 11.35 -9.54 8.64
C THR A 88 11.54 -8.08 9.07
N VAL A 89 10.91 -7.16 8.34
CA VAL A 89 10.86 -5.73 8.68
C VAL A 89 9.49 -5.39 9.24
N ILE A 90 9.46 -4.66 10.35
CA ILE A 90 8.23 -4.21 10.99
C ILE A 90 8.02 -2.72 10.71
N ASP A 91 6.82 -2.37 10.25
CA ASP A 91 6.38 -0.98 10.08
C ASP A 91 5.09 -0.78 10.91
N LEU A 92 5.20 -0.01 12.00
CA LEU A 92 4.11 0.14 12.97
C LEU A 92 3.04 1.16 12.55
N CYS A 93 3.32 1.95 11.52
CA CYS A 93 2.45 3.00 10.98
C CYS A 93 2.57 3.02 9.44
N ALA A 94 2.25 1.89 8.82
CA ALA A 94 2.61 1.61 7.44
C ALA A 94 1.98 2.58 6.42
N GLY A 95 0.86 3.21 6.75
CA GLY A 95 0.09 4.04 5.83
C GLY A 95 -0.26 3.25 4.57
N SER A 96 0.01 3.84 3.40
CA SER A 96 -0.12 3.17 2.10
C SER A 96 1.05 2.24 1.75
N GLY A 97 2.07 2.13 2.62
CA GLY A 97 3.22 1.24 2.45
C GLY A 97 4.45 1.91 1.83
N ALA A 98 4.53 3.25 1.79
CA ALA A 98 5.62 3.94 1.09
C ALA A 98 7.03 3.60 1.63
N LEU A 99 7.21 3.53 2.95
CA LEU A 99 8.47 3.10 3.57
C LEU A 99 8.77 1.63 3.28
N THR A 100 7.74 0.79 3.37
CA THR A 100 7.80 -0.63 3.03
C THR A 100 8.27 -0.86 1.59
N ILE A 101 7.75 -0.10 0.63
CA ILE A 101 8.18 -0.16 -0.78
C ILE A 101 9.65 0.26 -0.92
N GLN A 102 10.08 1.33 -0.24
CA GLN A 102 11.49 1.74 -0.29
C GLN A 102 12.41 0.69 0.33
N LYS A 103 11.97 0.00 1.38
CA LYS A 103 12.74 -1.11 1.97
C LYS A 103 12.77 -2.32 1.05
N TRP A 104 11.64 -2.67 0.44
CA TRP A 104 11.53 -3.76 -0.51
C TRP A 104 12.46 -3.54 -1.71
N ASN A 105 12.59 -2.32 -2.24
CA ASN A 105 13.51 -2.03 -3.34
C ASN A 105 14.99 -2.37 -3.04
N GLU A 106 15.41 -2.47 -1.78
CA GLU A 106 16.77 -2.91 -1.42
C GLU A 106 16.88 -4.45 -1.38
N ASN A 107 15.77 -5.17 -1.17
CA ASN A 107 15.69 -6.64 -1.18
C ASN A 107 14.26 -7.14 -1.47
N HIS A 108 14.00 -7.64 -2.68
CA HIS A 108 12.67 -8.14 -3.08
C HIS A 108 12.26 -9.48 -2.41
N ASN A 109 13.13 -10.08 -1.60
CA ASN A 109 12.84 -11.27 -0.80
C ASN A 109 12.53 -10.94 0.67
N GLN A 110 12.49 -9.66 1.04
CA GLN A 110 12.15 -9.20 2.37
C GLN A 110 10.70 -9.54 2.72
N ARG A 111 10.47 -10.03 3.96
CA ARG A 111 9.13 -10.19 4.54
C ARG A 111 8.78 -8.99 5.41
N PHE A 112 7.49 -8.69 5.51
CA PHE A 112 7.01 -7.53 6.26
C PHE A 112 5.90 -7.88 7.26
N LEU A 113 5.90 -7.14 8.36
CA LEU A 113 4.83 -7.12 9.36
C LEU A 113 4.39 -5.67 9.54
N LEU A 114 3.16 -5.36 9.12
CA LEU A 114 2.70 -4.00 8.90
C LEU A 114 1.49 -3.71 9.78
N TYR A 115 1.54 -2.63 10.54
CA TYR A 115 0.42 -2.16 11.34
C TYR A 115 -0.04 -0.80 10.82
N GLU A 116 -1.36 -0.60 10.79
CA GLU A 116 -1.96 0.66 10.39
C GLU A 116 -3.30 0.87 11.12
N LEU A 117 -3.59 2.09 11.56
CA LEU A 117 -4.80 2.40 12.31
C LEU A 117 -5.96 2.81 11.38
N ASP A 118 -5.67 3.60 10.36
CA ASP A 118 -6.66 4.22 9.49
C ASP A 118 -7.22 3.21 8.49
N GLY A 119 -8.46 2.77 8.70
CA GLY A 119 -9.14 1.84 7.80
C GLY A 119 -9.27 2.36 6.36
N ASN A 120 -9.22 3.68 6.14
CA ASN A 120 -9.33 4.26 4.79
C ASN A 120 -8.07 4.03 3.95
N VAL A 121 -6.90 3.87 4.57
CA VAL A 121 -5.63 3.64 3.86
C VAL A 121 -5.33 2.16 3.64
N ILE A 122 -5.96 1.26 4.41
CA ILE A 122 -5.77 -0.20 4.30
C ILE A 122 -5.95 -0.73 2.86
N PRO A 123 -6.98 -0.35 2.08
CA PRO A 123 -7.11 -0.82 0.70
C PRO A 123 -5.92 -0.43 -0.19
N TYR A 124 -5.35 0.75 0.04
CA TYR A 124 -4.18 1.24 -0.68
C TYR A 124 -2.93 0.44 -0.32
N LEU A 125 -2.74 0.17 0.98
CA LEU A 125 -1.66 -0.67 1.48
C LEU A 125 -1.73 -2.07 0.87
N LEU A 126 -2.89 -2.75 0.98
CA LEU A 126 -3.07 -4.11 0.46
C LEU A 126 -2.86 -4.17 -1.05
N TYR A 127 -3.39 -3.21 -1.81
CA TYR A 127 -3.17 -3.16 -3.25
C TYR A 127 -1.71 -2.94 -3.59
N ASN A 128 -1.02 -2.05 -2.87
CA ASN A 128 0.41 -1.79 -3.07
C ASN A 128 1.28 -3.04 -2.83
N LEU A 129 0.93 -3.86 -1.83
CA LEU A 129 1.61 -5.12 -1.55
C LEU A 129 1.31 -6.16 -2.63
N ALA A 130 0.04 -6.29 -3.02
CA ALA A 130 -0.41 -7.26 -4.01
C ALA A 130 0.22 -7.00 -5.39
N ILE A 131 0.13 -5.79 -5.92
CA ILE A 131 0.68 -5.48 -7.26
C ILE A 131 2.21 -5.63 -7.34
N ARG A 132 2.92 -5.55 -6.20
CA ARG A 132 4.39 -5.73 -6.12
C ARG A 132 4.81 -7.14 -5.71
N ASN A 133 3.86 -8.05 -5.50
CA ASN A 133 4.12 -9.40 -5.01
C ASN A 133 4.93 -9.42 -3.70
N ILE A 134 4.66 -8.47 -2.81
CA ILE A 134 5.36 -8.33 -1.52
C ILE A 134 4.71 -9.26 -0.50
N GLU A 135 5.53 -10.13 0.11
CA GLU A 135 5.07 -11.02 1.18
C GLU A 135 4.96 -10.25 2.50
N ALA A 136 3.74 -10.19 3.06
CA ALA A 136 3.47 -9.40 4.25
C ALA A 136 2.31 -9.93 5.09
N ALA A 137 2.37 -9.70 6.40
CA ALA A 137 1.21 -9.70 7.28
C ALA A 137 0.81 -8.25 7.57
N VAL A 138 -0.48 -7.94 7.48
CA VAL A 138 -1.05 -6.61 7.70
C VAL A 138 -2.07 -6.68 8.83
N MET A 139 -1.94 -5.82 9.83
CA MET A 139 -2.91 -5.65 10.90
C MET A 139 -3.48 -4.23 10.85
N ARG A 140 -4.80 -4.12 10.79
CA ARG A 140 -5.44 -2.87 11.17
C ARG A 140 -5.52 -2.81 12.70
N ALA A 141 -4.74 -1.94 13.33
CA ALA A 141 -4.55 -1.97 14.78
C ALA A 141 -4.27 -0.59 15.39
N ASP A 142 -4.71 -0.40 16.63
CA ASP A 142 -4.18 0.62 17.53
C ASP A 142 -2.99 0.03 18.29
N VAL A 143 -1.78 0.29 17.80
CA VAL A 143 -0.54 -0.26 18.37
C VAL A 143 -0.24 0.24 19.78
N LEU A 144 -0.79 1.40 20.17
CA LEU A 144 -0.61 1.94 21.53
C LEU A 144 -1.54 1.26 22.53
N LYS A 145 -2.74 0.86 22.10
CA LYS A 145 -3.70 0.09 22.91
C LYS A 145 -3.53 -1.42 22.78
N ASN A 146 -2.70 -1.88 21.85
CA ASN A 146 -2.54 -3.29 21.51
C ASN A 146 -3.89 -3.94 21.08
N GLU A 147 -4.70 -3.20 20.32
CA GLU A 147 -5.99 -3.66 19.80
C GLU A 147 -5.88 -3.93 18.30
N VAL A 148 -6.21 -5.16 17.87
CA VAL A 148 -6.27 -5.53 16.45
C VAL A 148 -7.74 -5.63 16.03
N TYR A 149 -8.09 -4.88 14.99
CA TYR A 149 -9.45 -4.83 14.45
C TYR A 149 -9.65 -5.81 13.31
N GLU A 150 -8.69 -5.87 12.37
CA GLU A 150 -8.74 -6.70 11.17
C GLU A 150 -7.32 -7.14 10.80
N SER A 151 -7.18 -8.25 10.08
CA SER A 151 -5.87 -8.72 9.62
C SER A 151 -5.91 -9.43 8.27
N TRP A 152 -4.81 -9.32 7.54
CA TRP A 152 -4.62 -9.89 6.21
C TRP A 152 -3.22 -10.48 6.07
N GLU A 153 -3.10 -11.46 5.17
CA GLU A 153 -1.84 -11.99 4.69
C GLU A 153 -1.75 -11.78 3.18
N VAL A 154 -0.64 -11.23 2.70
CA VAL A 154 -0.30 -11.16 1.27
C VAL A 154 0.76 -12.20 1.00
N LYS A 155 0.43 -13.22 0.21
CA LYS A 155 1.35 -14.29 -0.21
C LYS A 155 1.86 -14.03 -1.61
N LYS A 156 3.09 -14.46 -1.89
CA LYS A 156 3.61 -14.42 -3.26
C LYS A 156 2.77 -15.29 -4.19
N GLY A 157 2.35 -14.73 -5.31
CA GLY A 157 1.83 -15.45 -6.47
C GLY A 157 2.87 -15.51 -7.59
N GLU A 158 2.43 -15.87 -8.80
CA GLU A 158 3.32 -15.94 -9.97
C GLU A 158 3.85 -14.55 -10.37
N LYS A 159 2.94 -13.60 -10.60
CA LYS A 159 3.28 -12.20 -10.92
C LYS A 159 2.86 -11.23 -9.81
N TYR A 160 1.62 -11.35 -9.33
CA TYR A 160 1.06 -10.50 -8.29
C TYR A 160 0.76 -11.31 -7.03
N GLY A 161 0.78 -10.63 -5.88
CA GLY A 161 0.50 -11.22 -4.58
C GLY A 161 -0.99 -11.52 -4.39
N LYS A 162 -1.27 -12.55 -3.60
CA LYS A 162 -2.64 -12.94 -3.22
C LYS A 162 -2.94 -12.46 -1.81
N CYS A 163 -3.90 -11.56 -1.68
CA CYS A 163 -4.39 -11.07 -0.40
C CYS A 163 -5.43 -12.01 0.20
N ILE A 164 -5.26 -12.39 1.46
CA ILE A 164 -6.12 -13.32 2.20
C ILE A 164 -6.51 -12.64 3.51
N ALA A 165 -7.80 -12.35 3.69
CA ALA A 165 -8.31 -11.88 4.98
C ALA A 165 -8.21 -13.01 6.00
N ILE A 166 -7.59 -12.73 7.15
CA ILE A 166 -7.50 -13.67 8.26
C ILE A 166 -8.73 -13.42 9.12
N LYS A 167 -9.65 -14.38 9.15
CA LYS A 167 -10.73 -14.37 10.14
C LYS A 167 -10.09 -14.68 11.49
N SER A 168 -10.16 -13.74 12.43
CA SER A 168 -9.94 -14.08 13.83
C SER A 168 -10.91 -15.19 14.19
N ALA A 169 -10.37 -16.33 14.64
CA ALA A 169 -11.17 -17.33 15.33
C ALA A 169 -11.57 -16.69 16.66
N VAL A 170 -12.77 -16.09 16.69
CA VAL A 170 -13.49 -15.82 17.93
C VAL A 170 -14.32 -17.06 18.23
#